data_AF-A0AAN7G757-F1
#
_entry.id   AF-A0AAN7G757-F1
#
_cell.length_a   1.000
_cell.length_b   1.000
_cell.length_c   1.000
_cell.angle_alpha   90.00
_cell.angle_beta   90.00
_cell.angle_gamma   90.00
#
_symmetry.space_group_name_H-M   'P 1'
#
loop_
_entity.id
_entity.type
_entity.pdbx_description
1 polymer ?
#
loop_
_entity_poly.entity_id
_entity_poly.type
_entity_poly.pdbx_seq_one_letter_code
_entity_poly.pdbx_strand_id
1 'polypeptide(L)'
;MSDGGRESERGPEKPAPQRKPGGEEFARAFVKVAVAQICESEGFQSFQQSALETLSDVTVRYIRDIGKTAHLYANQAGRTESNVFDIIQGLEDLGLAQGFLGASDIEHCLASSGTVRELAQYVGESEQIPFAYSLPQFPVVKDRKLTPSFLQIGEEPPEQQNLKWLKLNRKTSSESQKGLC
;
A
#
# COMPACT_ATOMS: atom_id res chain seq x y z
N MET A 1 -13.96 -25.30 67.03
CA MET A 1 -14.96 -24.82 66.05
C MET A 1 -14.19 -24.38 64.83
N SER A 2 -14.59 -24.90 63.69
CA SER A 2 -13.94 -24.81 62.38
C SER A 2 -14.08 -23.41 61.81
N ASP A 3 -13.03 -22.86 61.21
CA ASP A 3 -13.20 -21.78 60.23
C ASP A 3 -12.30 -22.04 59.01
N GLY A 4 -12.95 -22.14 57.86
CA GLY A 4 -12.43 -22.73 56.64
C GLY A 4 -11.74 -21.69 55.75
N GLY A 5 -10.46 -21.93 55.45
CA GLY A 5 -9.73 -21.20 54.43
C GLY A 5 -10.30 -21.52 53.04
N ARG A 6 -10.88 -20.52 52.38
CA ARG A 6 -11.39 -20.60 51.03
C ARG A 6 -10.24 -20.25 50.07
N GLU A 7 -9.65 -21.25 49.43
CA GLU A 7 -8.69 -21.06 48.35
C GLU A 7 -9.41 -20.47 47.13
N SER A 8 -8.95 -19.32 46.68
CA SER A 8 -9.43 -18.67 45.45
C SER A 8 -8.65 -19.28 44.29
N GLU A 9 -9.22 -20.34 43.68
CA GLU A 9 -8.73 -20.92 42.44
C GLU A 9 -8.81 -19.88 41.32
N ARG A 10 -7.66 -19.29 40.98
CA ARG A 10 -7.50 -18.43 39.81
C ARG A 10 -7.47 -19.35 38.58
N GLY A 11 -8.62 -19.49 37.92
CA GLY A 11 -8.73 -20.24 36.67
C GLY A 11 -7.81 -19.66 35.57
N PRO A 12 -7.41 -20.47 34.58
CA PRO A 12 -6.52 -20.03 33.51
C PRO A 12 -7.19 -18.94 32.67
N GLU A 13 -6.60 -17.75 32.65
CA GLU A 13 -7.00 -16.68 31.75
C GLU A 13 -6.89 -17.17 30.30
N LYS A 14 -8.02 -17.16 29.59
CA LYS A 14 -8.05 -17.46 28.15
C LYS A 14 -7.26 -16.37 27.43
N PRO A 15 -6.29 -16.72 26.55
CA PRO A 15 -5.59 -15.71 25.77
C PRO A 15 -6.60 -14.94 24.92
N ALA A 16 -6.53 -13.61 25.01
CA ALA A 16 -7.39 -12.72 24.25
C ALA A 16 -7.32 -13.07 22.74
N PRO A 17 -8.44 -12.98 22.01
CA PRO A 17 -8.44 -13.27 20.58
C PRO A 17 -7.46 -12.34 19.88
N GLN A 18 -6.34 -12.89 19.40
CA GLN A 18 -5.37 -12.15 18.62
C GLN A 18 -6.04 -11.64 17.35
N ARG A 19 -6.25 -10.32 17.27
CA ARG A 19 -6.72 -9.66 16.05
C ARG A 19 -5.67 -9.89 14.98
N LYS A 20 -6.07 -10.55 13.88
CA LYS A 20 -5.20 -10.71 12.73
C LYS A 20 -4.88 -9.32 12.17
N PRO A 21 -3.60 -8.98 11.93
CA PRO A 21 -3.24 -7.67 11.44
C PRO A 21 -3.93 -7.39 10.10
N GLY A 22 -4.43 -6.15 9.97
CA GLY A 22 -5.03 -5.65 8.74
C GLY A 22 -4.02 -5.66 7.59
N GLY A 23 -4.49 -5.57 6.33
CA GLY A 23 -3.57 -5.46 5.18
C GLY A 23 -2.65 -4.23 5.27
N GLU A 24 -3.17 -3.14 5.83
CA GLU A 24 -2.42 -1.89 6.07
C GLU A 24 -1.34 -2.05 7.15
N GLU A 25 -1.63 -2.80 8.21
CA GLU A 25 -0.69 -3.07 9.29
C GLU A 25 0.48 -3.92 8.80
N PHE A 26 0.20 -4.92 7.96
CA PHE A 26 1.23 -5.71 7.27
C PHE A 26 2.11 -4.83 6.38
N ALA A 27 1.51 -3.98 5.54
CA ALA A 27 2.25 -3.07 4.67
C ALA A 27 3.11 -2.09 5.48
N ARG A 28 2.60 -1.55 6.59
CA ARG A 28 3.35 -0.67 7.49
C ARG A 28 4.53 -1.39 8.14
N ALA A 29 4.33 -2.62 8.64
CA ALA A 29 5.41 -3.42 9.20
C ALA A 29 6.49 -3.70 8.15
N PHE A 30 6.08 -4.00 6.92
CA PHE A 30 7.00 -4.22 5.81
C PHE A 30 7.87 -2.99 5.51
N VAL A 31 7.28 -1.80 5.41
CA VAL A 31 8.06 -0.56 5.21
C VAL A 31 9.02 -0.31 6.37
N LYS A 32 8.58 -0.53 7.62
CA LYS A 32 9.45 -0.38 8.80
C LYS A 32 10.67 -1.31 8.73
N VAL A 33 10.50 -2.54 8.28
CA VAL A 33 11.60 -3.49 8.09
C VAL A 33 12.55 -3.00 6.99
N ALA A 34 12.03 -2.58 5.84
CA ALA A 34 12.85 -2.07 4.74
C ALA A 34 13.67 -0.84 5.16
N VAL A 35 13.08 0.11 5.88
CA VAL A 35 13.80 1.28 6.40
C VAL A 35 14.85 0.88 7.44
N ALA A 36 14.54 -0.07 8.32
CA ALA A 36 15.51 -0.56 9.30
C ALA A 36 16.71 -1.24 8.63
N GLN A 37 16.49 -2.00 7.56
CA GLN A 37 17.56 -2.62 6.76
C GLN A 37 18.46 -1.58 6.10
N ILE A 38 17.89 -0.49 5.57
CA ILE A 38 18.67 0.64 5.03
C ILE A 38 19.49 1.29 6.16
N CYS A 39 18.91 1.52 7.34
CA CYS A 39 19.68 2.06 8.47
C CYS A 39 20.84 1.13 8.86
N GLU A 40 20.61 -0.19 8.86
CA GLU A 40 21.65 -1.18 9.16
C GLU A 40 22.77 -1.15 8.10
N SER A 41 22.46 -1.03 6.80
CA SER A 41 23.46 -0.94 5.73
C SER A 41 24.34 0.31 5.84
N GLU A 42 23.78 1.42 6.34
CA GLU A 42 24.51 2.65 6.63
C GLU A 42 25.30 2.60 7.96
N GLY A 43 25.27 1.47 8.68
CA GLY A 43 26.05 1.23 9.89
C GLY A 43 25.36 1.60 11.21
N PHE A 44 24.05 1.90 11.21
CA PHE A 44 23.31 2.17 12.44
C PHE A 44 23.02 0.88 13.20
N GLN A 45 23.43 0.82 14.47
CA GLN A 45 23.21 -0.34 15.35
C GLN A 45 21.91 -0.26 16.16
N SER A 46 21.33 0.93 16.29
CA SER A 46 20.04 1.14 16.97
C SER A 46 19.36 2.41 16.48
N PHE A 47 18.06 2.50 16.72
CA PHE A 47 17.23 3.65 16.35
C PHE A 47 16.18 3.91 17.43
N GLN A 48 15.75 5.16 17.53
CA GLN A 48 14.55 5.50 18.29
C GLN A 48 13.32 5.01 17.54
N GLN A 49 12.37 4.38 18.24
CA GLN A 49 11.18 3.80 17.62
C GLN A 49 10.34 4.84 16.86
N SER A 50 10.23 6.06 17.41
CA SER A 50 9.55 7.20 16.79
C SER A 50 10.25 7.68 15.52
N ALA A 51 11.58 7.63 15.48
CA ALA A 51 12.36 8.01 14.30
C ALA A 51 12.16 7.00 13.16
N LEU A 52 12.23 5.70 13.46
CA LEU A 52 11.97 4.65 12.46
C LEU A 52 10.54 4.77 11.88
N GLU A 53 9.56 5.04 12.74
CA GLU A 53 8.18 5.24 12.31
C GLU A 53 8.01 6.48 11.42
N THR A 54 8.66 7.58 11.80
CA THR A 54 8.64 8.81 11.01
C THR A 54 9.29 8.60 9.65
N LEU A 55 10.47 7.98 9.60
CA LEU A 55 11.16 7.66 8.35
C LEU A 55 10.31 6.74 7.47
N SER A 56 9.66 5.73 8.06
CA SER A 56 8.74 4.85 7.32
C SER A 56 7.57 5.61 6.70
N ASP A 57 6.96 6.53 7.45
CA ASP A 57 5.89 7.37 6.94
C ASP A 57 6.37 8.31 5.83
N VAL A 58 7.58 8.88 5.96
CA VAL A 58 8.21 9.70 4.91
C VAL A 58 8.46 8.88 3.65
N THR A 59 9.01 7.67 3.77
CA THR A 59 9.24 6.76 2.65
C THR A 59 7.95 6.46 1.88
N VAL A 60 6.86 6.14 2.58
CA VAL A 60 5.55 5.89 1.94
C VAL A 60 5.05 7.14 1.21
N ARG A 61 5.18 8.32 1.83
CA ARG A 61 4.77 9.59 1.19
C ARG A 61 5.59 9.87 -0.05
N TYR A 62 6.90 9.68 0.02
CA TYR A 62 7.82 9.91 -1.11
C TYR A 62 7.49 9.00 -2.30
N ILE A 63 7.31 7.69 -2.09
CA ILE A 63 6.90 6.75 -3.15
C ILE A 63 5.55 7.15 -3.77
N ARG A 64 4.58 7.52 -2.93
CA ARG A 64 3.26 7.95 -3.41
C ARG A 64 3.36 9.23 -4.23
N ASP A 65 4.18 10.18 -3.80
CA ASP A 65 4.28 11.47 -4.46
C ASP A 65 5.03 11.33 -5.80
N ILE A 66 6.05 10.47 -5.91
CA ILE A 66 6.63 10.04 -7.20
C ILE A 66 5.54 9.46 -8.12
N GLY A 67 4.74 8.52 -7.61
CA GLY A 67 3.68 7.87 -8.40
C GLY A 67 2.61 8.85 -8.88
N LYS A 68 2.24 9.84 -8.06
CA LYS A 68 1.30 10.91 -8.45
C LYS A 68 1.87 11.77 -9.55
N THR A 69 3.13 12.19 -9.44
CA THR A 69 3.80 13.01 -10.44
C THR A 69 3.99 12.25 -11.76
N ALA A 70 4.41 10.98 -11.70
CA ALA A 70 4.53 10.13 -12.89
C ALA A 70 3.17 9.88 -13.57
N HIS A 71 2.09 9.74 -12.79
CA HIS A 71 0.74 9.62 -13.36
C HIS A 71 0.27 10.93 -14.01
N LEU A 72 0.58 12.08 -13.40
CA LEU A 72 0.32 13.39 -14.00
C LEU A 72 1.00 13.53 -15.36
N TYR A 73 2.27 13.13 -15.48
CA TYR A 73 3.01 13.17 -16.74
C TYR A 73 2.44 12.22 -17.80
N ALA A 74 2.07 11.00 -17.43
CA ALA A 74 1.39 10.08 -18.33
C ALA A 74 0.08 10.70 -18.87
N ASN A 75 -0.72 11.31 -18.00
CA ASN A 75 -1.97 11.97 -18.38
C ASN A 75 -1.73 13.17 -19.31
N GLN A 76 -0.72 13.99 -19.05
CA GLN A 76 -0.34 15.12 -19.92
C GLN A 76 0.07 14.63 -21.33
N ALA A 77 0.68 13.45 -21.42
CA ALA A 77 1.00 12.78 -22.67
C ALA A 77 -0.20 12.02 -23.29
N GLY A 78 -1.41 12.13 -22.74
CA GLY A 78 -2.61 11.45 -23.22
C GLY A 78 -2.65 9.94 -22.96
N ARG A 79 -1.80 9.43 -22.05
CA ARG A 79 -1.72 8.02 -21.67
C ARG A 79 -2.34 7.81 -20.28
N THR A 80 -2.87 6.61 -20.06
CA THR A 80 -3.36 6.18 -18.73
C THR A 80 -2.30 5.45 -17.91
N GLU A 81 -1.33 4.83 -18.59
CA GLU A 81 -0.25 4.07 -17.98
C GLU A 81 1.05 4.88 -17.98
N SER A 82 1.70 4.95 -16.82
CA SER A 82 3.02 5.55 -16.68
C SER A 82 4.11 4.62 -17.20
N ASN A 83 5.13 5.19 -17.83
CA ASN A 83 6.35 4.50 -18.25
C ASN A 83 7.55 5.00 -17.43
N VAL A 84 8.74 4.47 -17.73
CA VAL A 84 9.98 4.83 -17.02
C VAL A 84 10.32 6.32 -17.12
N PHE A 85 10.05 6.97 -18.25
CA PHE A 85 10.36 8.39 -18.44
C PHE A 85 9.49 9.29 -17.57
N ASP A 86 8.22 8.93 -17.36
CA ASP A 86 7.33 9.66 -16.44
C ASP A 86 7.83 9.59 -14.99
N ILE A 87 8.41 8.45 -14.61
CA ILE A 87 8.99 8.24 -13.27
C ILE A 87 10.28 9.04 -13.13
N ILE A 88 11.17 9.02 -14.14
CA ILE A 88 12.40 9.80 -14.14
C ILE A 88 12.09 11.30 -14.02
N GLN A 89 11.13 11.80 -14.82
CA GLN A 89 10.70 13.19 -14.73
C GLN A 89 10.13 13.52 -13.34
N GLY A 90 9.30 12.63 -12.78
CA GLY A 90 8.77 12.81 -11.43
C GLY A 90 9.84 12.83 -10.33
N LEU A 91 10.92 12.05 -10.50
CA LEU A 91 12.07 12.05 -9.60
C LEU A 91 12.88 13.35 -9.71
N GLU A 92 13.12 13.82 -10.94
CA GLU A 92 13.80 15.09 -11.18
C GLU A 92 13.06 16.24 -10.51
N ASP A 93 11.74 16.35 -10.73
CA ASP A 93 10.91 17.40 -10.14
C ASP A 93 10.94 17.42 -8.61
N LEU A 94 10.88 16.23 -7.99
CA LEU A 94 10.97 16.10 -6.53
C LEU A 94 12.40 16.38 -6.03
N GLY A 95 13.41 16.13 -6.85
CA GLY A 95 14.82 16.40 -6.59
C GLY A 95 15.24 17.87 -6.80
N LEU A 96 14.45 18.68 -7.53
CA LEU A 96 14.73 20.10 -7.78
C LEU A 96 14.89 20.92 -6.48
N ALA A 97 14.26 20.49 -5.38
CA ALA A 97 14.39 21.16 -4.09
C ALA A 97 15.75 20.93 -3.40
N GLN A 98 16.47 19.85 -3.74
CA GLN A 98 17.70 19.41 -3.07
C GLN A 98 18.99 19.77 -3.85
N GLY A 99 18.86 20.14 -5.13
CA GLY A 99 20.00 20.52 -5.98
C GLY A 99 20.94 19.36 -6.28
N PHE A 100 20.65 18.57 -7.33
CA PHE A 100 21.52 17.46 -7.76
C PHE A 100 22.57 17.91 -8.79
N LEU A 101 23.60 17.08 -9.00
CA LEU A 101 24.66 17.32 -9.98
C LEU A 101 24.11 17.29 -11.42
N GLY A 102 23.96 18.48 -12.02
CA GLY A 102 23.43 18.65 -13.37
C GLY A 102 22.13 19.46 -13.46
N ALA A 103 21.60 19.97 -12.35
CA ALA A 103 20.38 20.77 -12.32
C ALA A 103 20.41 22.08 -13.15
N SER A 104 21.57 22.49 -13.70
CA SER A 104 21.66 23.61 -14.65
C SER A 104 21.48 23.19 -16.12
N ASP A 105 21.38 21.90 -16.42
CA ASP A 105 21.34 21.37 -17.78
C ASP A 105 19.88 21.11 -18.19
N ILE A 106 19.23 22.18 -18.67
CA ILE A 106 17.81 22.21 -19.02
C ILE A 106 17.49 21.35 -20.27
N GLU A 107 18.51 21.02 -21.08
CA GLU A 107 18.36 20.21 -22.30
C GLU A 107 19.23 18.96 -22.27
N HIS A 108 18.86 17.99 -21.44
CA HIS A 108 19.49 16.67 -21.48
C HIS A 108 18.46 15.56 -21.66
N CYS A 109 18.89 14.43 -22.24
CA CYS A 109 18.06 13.23 -22.34
C CYS A 109 17.78 12.71 -20.93
N LEU A 110 16.50 12.48 -20.58
CA LEU A 110 16.11 11.95 -19.26
C LEU A 110 16.85 10.66 -18.88
N ALA A 111 17.18 9.81 -19.86
CA ALA A 111 17.95 8.59 -19.61
C ALA A 111 19.40 8.84 -19.12
N SER A 112 19.91 10.04 -19.36
CA SER A 112 21.27 10.48 -18.97
C SER A 112 21.24 11.48 -17.81
N SER A 113 20.12 11.59 -17.10
CA SER A 113 19.99 12.58 -16.03
C SER A 113 20.88 12.32 -14.85
N GLY A 114 21.18 13.40 -14.11
CA GLY A 114 21.97 13.32 -12.88
C GLY A 114 21.37 12.34 -11.88
N THR A 115 20.04 12.40 -11.71
CA THR A 115 19.28 11.48 -10.86
C THR A 115 19.43 10.02 -11.29
N VAL A 116 19.29 9.71 -12.59
CA VAL A 116 19.45 8.33 -13.08
C VAL A 116 20.87 7.83 -12.87
N ARG A 117 21.87 8.68 -13.10
CA ARG A 117 23.29 8.34 -12.88
C ARG A 117 23.58 8.05 -11.41
N GLU A 118 23.10 8.89 -10.49
CA GLU A 118 23.26 8.69 -9.04
C GLU A 118 22.57 7.40 -8.58
N LEU A 119 21.35 7.12 -9.07
CA LEU A 119 20.65 5.86 -8.78
C LEU A 119 21.42 4.65 -9.31
N ALA A 120 21.91 4.71 -10.55
CA ALA A 120 22.70 3.62 -11.14
C ALA A 120 24.00 3.38 -10.37
N GLN A 121 24.66 4.45 -9.92
CA GLN A 121 25.86 4.36 -9.09
C GLN A 121 25.53 3.72 -7.74
N TYR A 122 24.50 4.19 -7.04
CA TYR A 122 24.08 3.62 -5.76
C TYR A 122 23.76 2.12 -5.87
N VAL A 123 22.99 1.72 -6.89
CA VAL A 123 22.68 0.30 -7.14
C VAL A 123 23.93 -0.52 -7.47
N GLY A 124 24.94 0.07 -8.10
CA GLY A 124 26.21 -0.59 -8.41
C GLY A 124 27.16 -0.72 -7.22
N GLU A 125 27.10 0.21 -6.26
CA GLU A 125 28.03 0.28 -5.11
C GLU A 125 27.46 -0.31 -3.82
N SER A 126 26.13 -0.28 -3.65
CA SER A 126 25.46 -0.76 -2.43
C SER A 126 25.43 -2.29 -2.32
N GLU A 127 25.63 -2.80 -1.10
CA GLU A 127 25.34 -4.19 -0.79
C GLU A 127 23.82 -4.41 -0.77
N GLN A 128 23.32 -5.25 -1.68
CA GLN A 128 21.89 -5.55 -1.74
C GLN A 128 21.48 -6.40 -0.54
N ILE A 129 20.54 -5.91 0.26
CA ILE A 129 19.94 -6.68 1.36
C ILE A 129 18.67 -7.37 0.84
N PRO A 130 18.70 -8.70 0.57
CA PRO A 130 17.51 -9.39 0.11
C PRO A 130 16.48 -9.54 1.24
N PHE A 131 15.20 -9.62 0.87
CA PHE A 131 14.17 -10.04 1.80
C PHE A 131 14.37 -11.50 2.19
N ALA A 132 14.26 -11.80 3.49
CA ALA A 132 14.40 -13.16 4.01
C ALA A 132 13.33 -14.13 3.45
N TYR A 133 12.18 -13.61 3.01
CA TYR A 133 11.08 -14.38 2.43
C TYR A 133 10.53 -13.67 1.20
N SER A 134 10.03 -14.45 0.24
CA SER A 134 9.29 -13.92 -0.90
C SER A 134 8.06 -13.14 -0.43
N LEU A 135 7.90 -11.93 -0.95
CA LEU A 135 6.76 -11.09 -0.61
C LEU A 135 5.50 -11.58 -1.33
N PRO A 136 4.34 -11.59 -0.66
CA PRO A 136 3.09 -11.95 -1.31
C PRO A 136 2.73 -10.88 -2.35
N GLN A 137 2.34 -11.31 -3.55
CA GLN A 137 1.86 -10.39 -4.58
C GLN A 137 0.53 -9.79 -4.16
N PHE A 138 0.40 -8.47 -4.32
CA PHE A 138 -0.87 -7.80 -4.11
C PHE A 138 -1.78 -7.95 -5.33
N PRO A 139 -3.10 -8.10 -5.13
CA PRO A 139 -3.79 -8.18 -3.83
C PRO A 139 -3.53 -9.52 -3.13
N VAL A 140 -3.14 -9.48 -1.85
CA VAL A 140 -2.92 -10.70 -1.06
C VAL A 140 -4.24 -11.44 -0.92
N VAL A 141 -4.42 -12.51 -1.70
CA VAL A 141 -5.60 -13.38 -1.62
C VAL A 141 -5.53 -14.10 -0.29
N LYS A 142 -6.24 -13.56 0.71
CA LYS A 142 -6.51 -14.30 1.93
C LYS A 142 -7.51 -15.39 1.56
N ASP A 143 -7.23 -16.64 1.92
CA ASP A 143 -8.26 -17.70 1.94
C ASP A 143 -9.39 -17.23 2.86
N ARG A 144 -10.37 -16.57 2.25
CA ARG A 144 -11.62 -16.26 2.90
C ARG A 144 -12.30 -17.61 3.00
N LYS A 145 -12.56 -18.09 4.22
CA LYS A 145 -13.64 -19.07 4.42
C LYS A 145 -14.89 -18.40 3.87
N LEU A 146 -15.23 -18.74 2.62
CA LEU A 146 -16.43 -18.21 1.98
C LEU A 146 -17.59 -18.67 2.85
N THR A 147 -18.42 -17.72 3.29
CA THR A 147 -19.70 -18.08 3.88
C THR A 147 -20.42 -18.95 2.83
N PRO A 148 -20.79 -20.19 3.16
CA PRO A 148 -21.43 -21.05 2.18
C PRO A 148 -22.70 -20.35 1.66
N SER A 149 -22.95 -20.46 0.37
CA SER A 149 -24.15 -19.87 -0.22
C SER A 149 -25.40 -20.55 0.33
N PHE A 150 -26.57 -19.90 0.27
CA PHE A 150 -27.85 -20.50 0.63
C PHE A 150 -28.05 -21.89 -0.03
N LEU A 151 -27.68 -22.02 -1.31
CA LEU A 151 -27.69 -23.29 -2.05
C LEU A 151 -26.74 -24.35 -1.46
N GLN A 152 -25.58 -23.94 -0.94
CA GLN A 152 -24.61 -24.83 -0.30
C GLN A 152 -25.03 -25.23 1.13
N ILE A 153 -25.84 -24.41 1.79
CA ILE A 153 -26.41 -24.69 3.13
C ILE A 153 -27.74 -25.45 3.02
N GLY A 154 -28.33 -25.53 1.81
CA GLY A 154 -29.65 -26.14 1.60
C GLY A 154 -30.81 -25.26 2.09
N GLU A 155 -30.54 -23.97 2.30
CA GLU A 155 -31.54 -22.97 2.68
C GLU A 155 -32.05 -22.26 1.43
N GLU A 156 -33.35 -21.92 1.39
CA GLU A 156 -33.84 -21.01 0.36
C GLU A 156 -33.41 -19.58 0.67
N PRO A 157 -32.88 -18.84 -0.32
CA PRO A 157 -32.59 -17.42 -0.14
C PRO A 157 -33.87 -16.68 0.30
N PRO A 158 -33.78 -15.73 1.24
CA PRO A 158 -34.92 -14.88 1.60
C PRO A 158 -35.59 -14.32 0.34
N GLU A 159 -36.91 -14.45 0.25
CA GLU A 159 -37.67 -13.98 -0.91
C GLU A 159 -37.28 -12.55 -1.28
N GLN A 160 -37.18 -12.30 -2.59
CA GLN A 160 -36.68 -11.09 -3.25
C GLN A 160 -37.55 -9.83 -3.00
N GLN A 161 -37.88 -9.51 -1.75
CA GLN A 161 -38.62 -8.30 -1.40
C GLN A 161 -37.81 -7.02 -1.65
N ASN A 162 -36.50 -7.13 -1.94
CA ASN A 162 -35.60 -6.00 -2.11
C ASN A 162 -35.04 -5.83 -3.54
N LEU A 163 -35.76 -6.27 -4.59
CA LEU A 163 -35.40 -6.00 -6.00
C LEU A 163 -36.29 -4.95 -6.68
N LYS A 164 -37.27 -4.37 -5.97
CA LYS A 164 -38.18 -3.36 -6.53
C LYS A 164 -37.46 -2.06 -6.92
N TRP A 165 -36.48 -1.61 -6.13
CA TRP A 165 -35.70 -0.39 -6.43
C TRP A 165 -34.73 -0.57 -7.61
N LEU A 166 -34.18 -1.78 -7.78
CA LEU A 166 -33.24 -2.11 -8.86
C LEU A 166 -33.92 -2.10 -10.24
N LYS A 167 -35.20 -2.48 -10.31
CA LYS A 167 -35.99 -2.46 -11.55
C LYS A 167 -36.60 -1.10 -11.87
N LEU A 168 -36.78 -0.22 -10.88
CA LEU A 168 -37.40 1.10 -11.09
C LEU A 168 -36.47 2.06 -11.86
N ASN A 169 -35.17 2.01 -11.58
CA ASN A 169 -34.19 2.91 -12.22
C ASN A 169 -33.85 2.56 -13.67
N ARG A 170 -34.26 1.38 -14.17
CA ARG A 170 -34.03 0.99 -15.57
C ARG A 170 -35.12 1.51 -16.51
N LYS A 171 -36.33 1.79 -16.01
CA LYS A 171 -37.42 2.37 -16.82
C LYS A 171 -37.31 3.89 -16.97
N THR A 172 -36.81 4.59 -15.96
CA THR A 172 -36.66 6.06 -15.99
C THR A 172 -35.57 6.53 -16.96
N SER A 173 -34.57 5.69 -17.27
CA SER A 173 -33.51 6.04 -18.23
C SER A 173 -33.96 5.88 -19.70
N SER A 174 -34.94 5.02 -20.00
CA SER A 174 -35.47 4.86 -21.37
C SER A 174 -36.53 5.90 -21.77
N GLU A 175 -37.07 6.67 -20.82
CA GLU A 175 -38.06 7.73 -21.09
C GLU A 175 -37.44 9.13 -21.29
N SER A 176 -36.20 9.37 -20.83
CA SER A 176 -35.51 10.65 -21.07
C SER A 176 -34.94 10.84 -22.48
N GLN A 177 -34.98 9.84 -23.36
CA GLN A 177 -34.52 9.97 -24.76
C GLN A 177 -35.65 10.16 -25.79
N LYS A 178 -36.91 10.31 -25.38
CA LYS A 178 -38.05 10.57 -26.30
C LYS A 178 -38.63 11.99 -26.17
N GLY A 179 -37.88 12.93 -25.62
CA GLY A 179 -38.34 14.30 -25.35
C GLY A 179 -37.44 15.42 -25.90
N LEU A 180 -36.66 15.16 -26.95
CA LEU A 180 -36.02 16.21 -27.75
C LEU A 180 -36.21 15.89 -29.24
N CYS A 181 -37.36 16.30 -29.76
CA CYS A 181 -37.59 16.69 -31.15
C CYS A 181 -38.50 17.91 -31.10
#